data_AF-A0A510TMI2-F1
#
_entry.id   AF-A0A510TMI2-F1
#
_cell.length_a   1.000
_cell.length_b   1.000
_cell.length_c   1.000
_cell.angle_alpha   90.00
_cell.angle_beta   90.00
_cell.angle_gamma   90.00
#
_symmetry.space_group_name_H-M   'P 1'
#
loop_
_entity.id
_entity.type
_entity.pdbx_description
1 polymer ?
#
loop_
_entity_poly.entity_id
_entity_poly.type
_entity_poly.pdbx_seq_one_letter_code
_entity_poly.pdbx_strand_id
1 'polypeptide(L)' 'MPASKHDPHNLRELAATVVIGIRVARRQEQGKPTAALERRAERIREKAQEREDARAKGQKK' A
#
# COMPACT_ATOMS: atom_id res chain seq x y z
N MET A 1 4.23 -4.03 -13.20
CA MET A 1 2.86 -3.49 -13.33
C MET A 1 2.95 -2.18 -14.10
N PRO A 2 2.37 -2.04 -15.31
CA PRO A 2 2.32 -0.73 -15.95
C PRO A 2 1.37 0.14 -15.11
N ALA A 3 1.94 1.09 -14.37
CA ALA A 3 1.19 2.13 -13.68
C ALA A 3 0.36 2.86 -14.74
N SER A 4 -0.95 2.53 -14.80
CA SER A 4 -1.87 3.18 -15.72
C SER A 4 -1.83 4.70 -15.48
N LYS A 5 -1.63 5.43 -16.59
CA LYS A 5 -1.11 6.80 -16.70
C LYS A 5 -1.79 7.91 -15.90
N HIS A 6 -2.90 7.70 -15.20
CA HIS A 6 -3.61 8.79 -14.51
C HIS A 6 -4.52 8.33 -13.37
N ASP A 7 -4.00 7.50 -12.45
CA ASP A 7 -4.74 7.20 -11.23
C ASP A 7 -4.09 7.88 -10.00
N PRO A 8 -4.55 9.09 -9.61
CA PRO A 8 -3.97 9.83 -8.50
C PRO A 8 -4.11 9.07 -7.17
N HIS A 9 -5.06 8.14 -7.08
CA HIS A 9 -5.20 7.26 -5.91
C HIS A 9 -4.08 6.22 -5.85
N ASN A 10 -3.67 5.67 -6.99
CA ASN A 10 -2.64 4.65 -7.07
C ASN A 10 -1.24 5.23 -6.74
N LEU A 11 -0.96 6.46 -7.18
CA LEU A 11 0.26 7.18 -6.81
C LEU A 11 0.30 7.54 -5.31
N ARG A 12 -0.84 7.97 -4.75
CA ARG A 12 -0.98 8.25 -3.31
C ARG A 12 -0.80 6.98 -2.47
N GLU A 13 -1.32 5.85 -2.91
CA GLU A 13 -1.18 4.56 -2.22
C GLU A 13 0.24 4.04 -2.28
N LEU A 14 0.92 4.20 -3.42
CA LEU A 14 2.32 3.86 -3.57
C LEU A 14 3.19 4.75 -2.67
N ALA A 15 2.95 6.06 -2.65
CA ALA A 15 3.63 7.00 -1.76
C ALA A 15 3.38 6.67 -0.28
N ALA A 16 2.14 6.35 0.11
CA ALA A 16 1.80 5.95 1.48
C ALA A 16 2.52 4.66 1.91
N THR A 17 2.62 3.69 1.01
CA THR A 17 3.34 2.42 1.25
C THR A 17 4.84 2.67 1.47
N VAL A 18 5.47 3.49 0.62
CA VAL A 18 6.88 3.86 0.75
C VAL A 18 7.15 4.61 2.07
N VAL A 19 6.30 5.57 2.43
CA VAL A 19 6.42 6.32 3.70
C VAL A 19 6.32 5.39 4.91
N ILE A 20 5.44 4.39 4.89
CA ILE A 20 5.33 3.41 5.98
C ILE A 20 6.58 2.52 6.04
N GLY A 21 7.09 2.05 4.89
CA GLY A 21 8.34 1.28 4.82
C GLY A 21 9.53 2.03 5.44
N ILE A 22 9.70 3.31 5.09
CA ILE A 22 10.74 4.17 5.68
C ILE A 22 10.56 4.29 7.21
N ARG A 23 9.32 4.43 7.67
CA ARG A 23 9.01 4.59 9.11
C ARG A 23 9.23 3.30 9.89
N VAL A 24 9.01 2.14 9.27
CA VAL A 24 9.31 0.82 9.82
C VAL A 24 10.82 0.65 9.96
N ALA A 25 11.58 0.89 8.88
CA ALA A 25 13.05 0.79 8.89
C ALA A 25 13.66 1.65 10.02
N ARG A 26 13.24 2.92 10.10
CA ARG A 26 13.70 3.86 11.12
C ARG A 26 13.30 3.49 12.55
N ARG A 27 12.22 2.71 12.74
CA ARG A 27 11.82 2.18 14.05
C ARG A 27 12.56 0.90 14.42
N GLN A 28 12.85 0.04 13.45
CA GLN A 28 13.68 -1.14 13.67
C GLN A 28 15.10 -0.73 14.10
N GLU A 29 15.69 0.28 13.47
CA GLU A 29 16.98 0.86 13.89
C GLU A 29 16.95 1.40 15.33
N GLN A 30 15.79 1.85 15.80
CA GLN A 30 15.59 2.35 17.17
C GLN A 30 15.19 1.24 18.16
N GLY A 31 15.10 -0.02 17.73
CA GLY A 31 14.64 -1.15 18.55
C GLY A 31 13.18 -1.01 19.01
N LYS A 32 12.38 -0.19 18.33
CA LYS A 32 10.98 0.10 18.72
C LYS A 32 10.02 -0.86 18.03
N PRO A 33 8.92 -1.27 18.69
CA PRO A 33 7.94 -2.16 18.10
C PRO A 33 7.30 -1.56 16.83
N THR A 34 7.25 -2.38 15.79
CA THR A 34 6.76 -2.07 14.43
C THR A 34 5.38 -2.65 14.15
N ALA A 35 4.82 -3.48 15.03
CA ALA A 35 3.54 -4.18 14.84
C ALA A 35 2.38 -3.25 14.40
N ALA A 36 2.33 -2.02 14.92
CA ALA A 36 1.31 -1.04 14.52
C ALA A 36 1.50 -0.48 13.10
N LEU A 37 2.75 -0.40 12.62
CA LEU A 37 3.08 0.02 11.26
C LEU A 37 2.89 -1.12 10.26
N GLU A 38 3.22 -2.35 10.65
CA GLU A 38 2.97 -3.56 9.87
C GLU A 38 1.48 -3.75 9.59
N ARG A 39 0.62 -3.68 10.62
CA ARG A 39 -0.86 -3.68 10.45
C ARG A 39 -1.36 -2.54 9.56
N ARG A 40 -0.61 -1.44 9.45
CA ARG A 40 -0.97 -0.29 8.60
C ARG A 40 -0.57 -0.54 7.15
N ALA A 41 0.60 -1.14 6.93
CA ALA A 41 1.04 -1.59 5.61
C ALA A 41 0.11 -2.68 5.07
N GLU A 42 -0.27 -3.64 5.91
CA GLU A 42 -1.17 -4.74 5.57
C GLU A 42 -2.53 -4.21 5.11
N ARG A 43 -3.13 -3.27 5.86
CA ARG A 43 -4.38 -2.60 5.46
C ARG A 43 -4.31 -1.84 4.13
N ILE A 44 -3.15 -1.27 3.80
CA ILE A 44 -2.98 -0.59 2.50
C ILE A 44 -2.89 -1.63 1.37
N ARG A 45 -2.18 -2.74 1.62
CA ARG A 45 -2.08 -3.84 0.67
C ARG A 45 -3.43 -4.50 0.43
N GLU A 46 -4.21 -4.73 1.49
CA GLU A 46 -5.56 -5.30 1.42
C GLU A 46 -6.50 -4.39 0.61
N LYS A 47 -6.49 -3.07 0.88
CA LYS A 47 -7.23 -2.10 0.07
C LYS A 47 -6.80 -2.04 -1.39
N ALA A 48 -5.51 -2.17 -1.66
CA ALA A 48 -4.99 -2.22 -3.03
C ALA A 48 -5.48 -3.50 -3.74
N GLN A 49 -5.43 -4.64 -3.05
CA GLN A 49 -5.89 -5.94 -3.56
C GLN A 49 -7.40 -5.92 -3.84
N GLU A 50 -8.20 -5.40 -2.91
CA GLU A 50 -9.66 -5.29 -3.05
C GLU A 50 -10.06 -4.44 -4.27
N ARG A 51 -9.25 -3.43 -4.60
CA ARG A 51 -9.43 -2.60 -5.79
C ARG A 51 -8.99 -3.28 -7.08
N GLU A 52 -7.90 -4.04 -7.04
CA GLU A 52 -7.47 -4.86 -8.17
C GLU A 52 -8.54 -5.92 -8.48
N ASP A 53 -9.09 -6.58 -7.45
CA ASP A 53 -10.23 -7.49 -7.55
C ASP A 53 -11.50 -6.79 -8.07
N ALA A 54 -11.80 -5.58 -7.60
CA ALA A 54 -12.93 -4.80 -8.10
C ALA A 54 -12.77 -4.42 -9.58
N ARG A 55 -11.55 -4.08 -10.03
CA ARG A 55 -11.24 -3.84 -11.45
C ARG A 55 -11.32 -5.12 -12.28
N ALA A 56 -10.78 -6.22 -11.78
CA ALA A 56 -10.83 -7.52 -12.45
C ALA A 56 -12.27 -8.00 -12.63
N LYS A 57 -13.15 -7.74 -11.65
CA LYS A 57 -14.59 -7.99 -11.76
C LYS A 57 -15.29 -7.03 -12.72
N GLY A 58 -14.88 -5.77 -12.77
CA GLY A 58 -15.43 -4.76 -13.69
C GLY A 58 -15.06 -4.96 -15.16
N GLN A 59 -13.93 -5.60 -15.46
CA GLN A 59 -13.47 -5.89 -16.83
C GLN A 59 -14.14 -7.12 -17.49
N LYS A 60 -14.94 -7.90 -16.75
CA LYS A 60 -15.66 -9.08 -17.28
C LYS A 60 -17.02 -8.74 -17.92
N LYS A 61 -17.25 -7.51 -18.36
CA LYS A 61 -18.49 -7.11 -19.05
C LYS A 61 -18.22 -6.67 -20.48
#